data_AF-A0A8T1U4E7-F1
#
_entry.id   AF-A0A8T1U4E7-F1
#
_cell.length_a   1.000
_cell.length_b   1.000
_cell.length_c   1.000
_cell.angle_alpha   90.00
_cell.angle_beta   90.00
_cell.angle_gamma   90.00
#
_symmetry.space_group_name_H-M   'P 1'
#
loop_
_entity.id
_entity.type
_entity.pdbx_description
1 polymer ?
#
loop_
_entity_poly.entity_id
_entity_poly.type
_entity_poly.pdbx_seq_one_letter_code
_entity_poly.pdbx_strand_id
1 'polypeptide(L)' 'MTEFHLLWAIVEPKLTSQWVSGRGRKSPTTPKDAFMMLLCVLKHYDTWQKHAIDFGYKCPTFEKMIHR' A
#
# COMPACT_ATOMS: atom_id res chain seq x y z
N MET A 1 -0.38 18.53 6.31
CA MET A 1 -1.06 17.21 6.21
C MET A 1 -2.26 17.19 5.26
N THR A 2 -2.62 18.31 4.61
CA THR A 2 -3.81 18.39 3.75
C THR A 2 -3.65 17.64 2.42
N GLU A 3 -2.44 17.65 1.85
CA GLU A 3 -2.18 17.04 0.53
C GLU A 3 -2.40 15.53 0.52
N PHE A 4 -1.91 14.79 1.53
CA PHE A 4 -2.16 13.35 1.64
C PHE A 4 -3.63 13.01 1.82
N HIS A 5 -4.42 13.87 2.48
CA HIS A 5 -5.86 13.66 2.59
C HIS A 5 -6.58 13.89 1.26
N LEU A 6 -6.15 14.89 0.47
CA LEU A 6 -6.69 15.12 -0.87
C LEU A 6 -6.35 13.97 -1.82
N LEU A 7 -5.09 13.52 -1.82
CA LEU A 7 -4.67 12.37 -2.61
C LEU A 7 -5.42 11.09 -2.19
N TRP A 8 -5.56 10.85 -0.89
CA TRP A 8 -6.35 9.74 -0.38
C TRP A 8 -7.80 9.82 -0.85
N ALA A 9 -8.46 10.98 -0.74
CA ALA A 9 -9.85 11.15 -1.17
C ALA A 9 -10.08 10.83 -2.66
N ILE A 10 -9.07 11.05 -3.52
CA ILE A 10 -9.14 10.72 -4.95
C ILE A 10 -9.02 9.19 -5.16
N VAL A 11 -8.13 8.53 -4.42
CA VAL A 11 -7.77 7.12 -4.65
C VAL A 11 -8.65 6.16 -3.86
N GLU A 12 -9.17 6.59 -2.71
CA GLU A 12 -9.92 5.78 -1.74
C GLU A 12 -11.09 4.98 -2.34
N PRO A 13 -11.96 5.56 -3.20
CA PRO A 13 -13.08 4.81 -3.76
C PRO A 13 -12.62 3.62 -4.60
N LYS A 14 -11.60 3.83 -5.44
CA LYS A 14 -11.06 2.80 -6.32
C LYS A 14 -10.28 1.74 -5.54
N LEU A 15 -9.39 2.19 -4.66
CA LEU A 15 -8.52 1.28 -3.91
C LEU A 15 -9.33 0.43 -2.93
N THR A 16 -10.29 1.00 -2.21
CA THR A 16 -11.11 0.26 -1.26
C THR A 16 -11.97 -0.81 -1.95
N SER A 17 -12.61 -0.45 -3.08
CA SER A 17 -13.39 -1.40 -3.90
C SER A 17 -12.55 -2.58 -4.38
N GLN A 18 -11.34 -2.33 -4.86
CA GLN A 18 -10.44 -3.40 -5.31
C GLN A 18 -9.85 -4.18 -4.12
N TRP A 19 -9.56 -3.52 -2.99
CA TRP A 19 -8.91 -4.13 -1.82
C TRP A 19 -9.71 -5.27 -1.20
N VAL A 20 -11.04 -5.11 -1.14
CA VAL A 20 -11.97 -6.12 -0.62
C VAL A 20 -12.27 -7.21 -1.65
N SER A 21 -12.10 -6.93 -2.93
CA SER A 21 -12.38 -7.87 -4.02
C SER A 21 -11.30 -8.96 -4.09
N GLY A 22 -11.72 -10.22 -3.96
CA GLY A 22 -10.86 -11.40 -4.16
C GLY A 22 -9.94 -11.78 -2.99
N ARG A 23 -10.09 -11.16 -1.82
CA ARG A 23 -9.38 -11.59 -0.60
C ARG A 23 -10.24 -12.53 0.23
N GLY A 24 -9.83 -13.79 0.34
CA GLY A 24 -10.44 -14.74 1.27
C GLY A 24 -10.15 -14.38 2.73
N ARG A 25 -8.88 -14.16 3.07
CA ARG A 25 -8.46 -13.72 4.42
C ARG A 25 -8.36 -12.19 4.47
N LYS A 26 -8.99 -11.57 5.47
CA LYS A 26 -8.82 -10.14 5.78
C LYS A 26 -7.34 -9.87 6.10
N SER A 27 -6.75 -8.93 5.38
CA SER A 27 -5.38 -8.46 5.62
C SER A 27 -5.35 -7.55 6.85
N PRO A 28 -4.28 -7.60 7.67
CA PRO A 28 -4.09 -6.62 8.74
C PRO A 28 -3.81 -5.21 8.19
N THR A 29 -3.27 -5.12 6.97
CA THR A 29 -3.04 -3.86 6.25
C THR A 29 -4.34 -3.31 5.68
N THR A 30 -4.69 -2.08 6.05
CA THR A 30 -5.81 -1.36 5.44
C THR A 30 -5.43 -0.86 4.04
N PRO A 31 -6.41 -0.55 3.17
CA PRO A 31 -6.09 0.07 1.88
C PRO A 31 -5.34 1.41 2.04
N LYS A 32 -5.64 2.17 3.10
CA LYS A 32 -4.96 3.43 3.42
C LYS A 32 -3.49 3.21 3.78
N ASP A 33 -3.18 2.18 4.57
CA ASP A 33 -1.79 1.85 4.91
C ASP A 33 -1.00 1.47 3.66
N ALA A 34 -1.59 0.64 2.79
CA ALA A 34 -0.96 0.23 1.54
C ALA A 34 -0.69 1.42 0.60
N PHE A 35 -1.62 2.39 0.55
CA PHE A 35 -1.42 3.63 -0.20
C PHE A 35 -0.24 4.45 0.36
N MET A 36 -0.14 4.60 1.68
CA MET A 36 0.99 5.30 2.29
C MET A 36 2.32 4.57 2.07
N MET A 37 2.33 3.23 2.14
CA MET A 37 3.50 2.42 1.83
C MET A 37 3.95 2.61 0.37
N LEU A 38 3.01 2.66 -0.59
CA LEU A 38 3.31 2.99 -1.99
C LEU A 38 3.95 4.37 -2.12
N LEU A 39 3.43 5.38 -1.43
CA LEU A 39 4.00 6.73 -1.46
C LEU A 39 5.43 6.76 -0.90
N CYS A 40 5.71 5.98 0.16
CA CYS A 40 7.07 5.81 0.67
C CYS A 40 8.01 5.16 -0.37
N VAL A 41 7.55 4.11 -1.06
CA VAL A 41 8.32 3.46 -2.14
C VAL A 41 8.64 4.47 -3.24
N LEU A 42 7.64 5.24 -3.69
CA LEU A 42 7.82 6.26 -4.74
C LEU A 42 8.73 7.41 -4.31
N LYS A 43 8.70 7.79 -3.03
CA LYS A 43 9.48 8.91 -2.49
C LYS A 43 10.97 8.57 -2.34
N HIS A 44 11.29 7.36 -1.88
CA HIS A 44 12.66 6.96 -1.54
C HIS A 44 13.35 6.19 -2.67
N TYR A 45 12.58 5.61 -3.60
CA TYR A 45 13.05 4.88 -4.78
C TYR A 45 14.18 3.90 -4.47
N ASP A 46 13.95 3.08 -3.45
CA ASP A 46 14.89 2.11 -2.90
C ASP A 46 14.50 0.67 -3.33
N THR A 47 15.32 -0.32 -2.94
CA THR A 47 15.00 -1.73 -3.23
C THR A 47 13.73 -2.21 -2.53
N TRP A 48 13.00 -3.12 -3.18
CA TRP A 48 11.82 -3.78 -2.59
C TRP A 48 12.16 -4.48 -1.26
N GLN A 49 13.37 -5.05 -1.15
CA GLN A 49 13.84 -5.72 0.04
C GLN A 49 13.95 -4.75 1.22
N LYS A 50 14.50 -3.56 1.02
CA LYS A 50 14.61 -2.54 2.06
C LYS A 50 13.23 -2.12 2.58
N HIS A 51 12.33 -1.75 1.68
CA HIS A 51 10.98 -1.36 2.06
C HIS A 51 10.20 -2.50 2.73
N ALA A 52 10.35 -3.74 2.25
CA ALA A 52 9.73 -4.89 2.90
C ALA A 52 10.23 -5.08 4.34
N ILE A 53 11.52 -4.87 4.60
CA ILE A 53 12.09 -4.89 5.96
C ILE A 53 11.50 -3.75 6.80
N ASP A 54 11.48 -2.53 6.27
CA ASP A 54 10.98 -1.34 6.98
C ASP A 54 9.52 -1.51 7.43
N PHE A 55 8.70 -2.20 6.62
CA PHE A 55 7.28 -2.45 6.90
C PHE A 55 6.97 -3.84 7.49
N GLY A 56 7.99 -4.67 7.76
CA GLY A 56 7.82 -5.99 8.38
C GLY A 56 7.16 -7.05 7.50
N TYR A 57 7.30 -6.94 6.17
CA TYR A 57 6.80 -7.92 5.21
C TYR A 57 7.92 -8.78 4.63
N LYS A 58 7.55 -9.95 4.10
CA LYS A 58 8.41 -10.67 3.15
C LYS A 58 8.42 -9.91 1.82
N CYS A 59 9.59 -9.78 1.18
CA CYS A 59 9.74 -9.03 -0.07
C CYS A 59 8.70 -9.39 -1.15
N PRO A 60 8.44 -10.68 -1.49
CA PRO A 60 7.45 -11.02 -2.52
C PRO A 60 6.01 -10.65 -2.13
N THR A 61 5.69 -10.69 -0.83
CA THR A 61 4.38 -10.30 -0.31
C THR A 61 4.19 -8.80 -0.41
N PHE A 62 5.22 -8.04 -0.07
CA PHE A 62 5.20 -6.58 -0.12
C PHE A 62 5.07 -6.09 -1.56
N GLU A 63 5.91 -6.58 -2.47
CA GLU A 63 5.86 -6.22 -3.89
C GLU A 63 4.48 -6.51 -4.50
N LYS A 64 3.95 -7.72 -4.28
CA LYS A 64 2.61 -8.09 -4.76
C LYS A 64 1.50 -7.22 -4.18
N MET A 65 1.67 -6.70 -2.96
CA MET A 65 0.71 -5.82 -2.33
C MET A 65 0.72 -4.42 -2.96
N ILE A 66 1.91 -3.90 -3.29
CA ILE A 66 2.07 -2.55 -3.85
C ILE A 66 1.67 -2.50 -5.34
N HIS A 67 1.87 -3.57 -6.09
CA HIS A 67 1.52 -3.67 -7.52
C HIS A 67 0.05 -3.98 -7.84
N ARG A 68 -0.83 -3.96 -6.83
CA ARG A 68 -2.20 -4.46 -6.96
C ARG A 68 -3.15 -3.54 -7.73
#